data_AF-A0A2U9Q0B3-F1
#
_entry.id   AF-A0A2U9Q0B3-F1
#
_cell.length_a   1.000
_cell.length_b   1.000
_cell.length_c   1.000
_cell.angle_alpha   90.00
_cell.angle_beta   90.00
_cell.angle_gamma   90.00
#
_symmetry.space_group_name_H-M   'P 1'
#
loop_
_entity.id
_entity.type
_entity.pdbx_description
1 polymer ?
#
loop_
_entity_poly.entity_id
_entity_poly.type
_entity_poly.pdbx_seq_one_letter_code
_entity_poly.pdbx_strand_id
1 'polypeptide(L)'
;MSCPYCGFEVAADGTCSRCGRAESSVSLSGWRPDPTARYEGRYYTAGRPTNRVRNGKHEASDPTGGQMLPDYIELPASRSSIRTTWITTGAVTAIIVMAAAMAWGLLVAHRRPPPPPETGYLAALRDTGLMNQFNSDANAIAHGHQVCRRLEDGEPQQGQPADKIAVDTFCPHFAQGFHVLDTVKVSGIFVLTDSLGAEGIAVDGSSCTGNSGYSDIGPDTDVTVKNGKGEILTTTTLGRGTGGSAECRFTFAFPVTEGEDLYIVSVGRRGEFRYSFDQLRSRGVQVHLGT
;
A
#
# COMPACT_ATOMS: atom_id res chain seq x y z
N MET A 1 58.05 63.46 -28.04
CA MET A 1 57.07 62.35 -28.09
C MET A 1 56.09 62.55 -26.94
N SER A 2 54.82 62.21 -27.11
CA SER A 2 53.83 62.30 -26.03
C SER A 2 53.81 60.99 -25.25
N CYS A 3 53.67 61.09 -23.93
CA CYS A 3 53.52 59.97 -23.03
C CYS A 3 52.25 59.20 -23.41
N PRO A 4 52.34 57.90 -23.74
CA PRO A 4 51.17 57.11 -24.17
C PRO A 4 50.10 56.94 -23.08
N TYR A 5 50.36 57.43 -21.87
CA TYR A 5 49.50 57.23 -20.70
C TYR A 5 48.75 58.50 -20.27
N CYS A 6 49.36 59.68 -20.43
CA CYS A 6 48.74 60.95 -20.02
C CYS A 6 48.84 62.05 -21.09
N GLY A 7 49.44 61.77 -22.25
CA GLY A 7 49.58 62.73 -23.36
C GLY A 7 50.65 63.82 -23.17
N PHE A 8 51.23 63.96 -21.96
CA PHE A 8 52.28 64.95 -21.67
C PHE A 8 53.59 64.66 -22.41
N GLU A 9 54.39 65.68 -22.66
CA GLU A 9 55.72 65.52 -23.26
C GLU A 9 56.63 64.62 -22.40
N VAL A 10 57.34 63.70 -23.06
CA VAL A 10 58.38 62.88 -22.44
C VAL A 10 59.75 63.52 -22.64
N ALA A 11 60.61 63.41 -21.62
CA ALA A 11 62.00 63.81 -21.72
C ALA A 11 62.77 62.91 -22.70
N ALA A 12 63.95 63.39 -23.16
CA ALA A 12 64.76 62.68 -24.15
C ALA A 12 65.19 61.27 -23.73
N ASP A 13 65.20 60.99 -22.42
CA ASP A 13 65.51 59.68 -21.84
C ASP A 13 64.30 58.71 -21.80
N GLY A 14 63.13 59.12 -22.28
CA GLY A 14 61.88 58.34 -22.26
C GLY A 14 61.09 58.43 -20.96
N THR A 15 61.48 59.34 -20.04
CA THR A 15 60.80 59.52 -18.76
C THR A 15 59.72 60.61 -18.85
N CYS A 16 58.50 60.29 -18.44
CA CYS A 16 57.43 61.25 -18.23
C CYS A 16 57.51 61.80 -16.81
N SER A 17 57.54 63.12 -16.63
CA SER A 17 57.57 63.76 -15.30
C SER A 17 56.36 63.41 -14.42
N ARG A 18 55.22 63.04 -15.03
CA ARG A 18 53.98 62.65 -14.33
C ARG A 18 53.80 61.15 -14.16
N CYS A 19 54.31 60.34 -15.09
CA CYS A 19 54.04 58.90 -15.12
C CYS A 19 55.28 58.03 -14.89
N GLY A 20 56.47 58.62 -14.80
CA GLY A 20 57.74 57.90 -14.74
C GLY A 20 58.21 57.39 -16.12
N ARG A 21 59.20 56.49 -16.11
CA ARG A 21 59.82 55.93 -17.32
C ARG A 21 58.86 54.96 -18.01
N ALA A 22 58.66 55.14 -19.32
CA ALA A 22 57.92 54.17 -20.12
C ALA A 22 58.81 52.94 -20.39
N GLU A 23 58.79 51.95 -19.50
CA GLU A 23 59.48 50.67 -19.73
C GLU A 23 58.76 49.83 -20.80
N SER A 24 59.53 49.10 -21.59
CA SER A 24 59.10 48.39 -22.82
C SER A 24 58.28 47.11 -22.59
N SER A 25 57.88 46.80 -21.35
CA SER A 25 57.07 45.61 -21.02
C SER A 25 56.05 45.85 -19.91
N VAL A 26 55.49 47.06 -19.82
CA VAL A 26 54.51 47.39 -18.78
C VAL A 26 53.12 46.91 -19.18
N SER A 27 52.49 46.12 -18.31
CA SER A 27 51.11 45.65 -18.48
C SER A 27 50.16 46.82 -18.76
N LEU A 28 49.33 46.67 -19.80
CA LEU A 28 48.34 47.69 -20.18
C LEU A 28 47.34 47.98 -19.04
N SER A 29 47.15 47.03 -18.12
CA SER A 29 46.36 47.22 -16.91
C SER A 29 47.24 47.20 -15.66
N GLY A 30 47.00 48.10 -14.71
CA GLY A 30 47.76 48.16 -13.46
C GLY A 30 47.76 49.53 -12.78
N TRP A 31 48.27 49.56 -11.55
CA TRP A 31 48.42 50.78 -10.76
C TRP A 31 49.67 51.57 -11.16
N ARG A 32 49.53 52.88 -11.35
CA ARG A 32 50.60 53.80 -11.74
C ARG A 32 50.47 55.12 -10.99
N PRO A 33 51.52 55.96 -10.90
CA PRO A 33 51.40 57.30 -10.32
C PRO A 33 50.24 58.08 -10.94
N ASP A 34 49.41 58.72 -10.11
CA ASP A 34 48.26 59.49 -10.60
C ASP A 34 48.75 60.77 -11.30
N PRO A 35 48.51 60.94 -12.62
CA PRO A 35 48.98 62.12 -13.34
C PRO A 35 48.32 63.43 -12.87
N THR A 36 47.19 63.33 -12.15
CA THR A 36 46.51 64.49 -11.57
C THR A 36 47.11 64.94 -10.24
N ALA A 37 48.01 64.13 -9.66
CA ALA A 37 48.61 64.34 -8.33
C ALA A 37 47.60 64.50 -7.18
N ARG A 38 46.34 64.05 -7.36
CA ARG A 38 45.30 64.05 -6.32
C ARG A 38 45.42 62.86 -5.38
N TYR A 39 45.97 61.76 -5.88
CA TYR A 39 46.19 60.51 -5.16
C TYR A 39 47.58 59.95 -5.48
N GLU A 40 48.07 58.99 -4.69
CA GLU A 40 49.38 58.36 -4.92
C GLU A 40 49.40 57.52 -6.21
N GLY A 41 48.28 56.87 -6.56
CA GLY A 41 48.19 56.11 -7.78
C GLY A 41 46.81 56.04 -8.40
N ARG A 42 46.77 55.87 -9.72
CA ARG A 42 45.57 55.64 -10.54
C ARG A 42 45.67 54.30 -11.25
N TYR A 43 44.55 53.59 -11.32
CA TYR A 43 44.48 52.31 -12.02
C TYR A 43 44.23 52.55 -13.51
N TYR A 44 45.00 51.87 -14.34
CA TYR A 44 44.84 51.85 -15.79
C TYR A 44 44.24 50.51 -16.21
N THR A 45 43.38 50.53 -17.22
CA THR A 45 42.84 49.32 -17.87
C THR A 45 43.07 49.43 -19.36
N ALA A 46 43.73 48.44 -19.96
CA ALA A 46 44.05 48.43 -21.40
C ALA A 46 44.74 49.73 -21.88
N GLY A 47 45.58 50.34 -21.04
CA GLY A 47 46.32 51.57 -21.31
C GLY A 47 45.58 52.86 -20.96
N ARG A 48 44.29 52.78 -20.61
CA ARG A 48 43.43 53.95 -20.37
C ARG A 48 43.26 54.24 -18.87
N PRO A 49 43.34 55.51 -18.43
CA PRO A 49 43.16 55.87 -17.03
C PRO A 49 41.71 55.67 -16.58
N THR A 50 41.53 55.20 -15.34
CA THR A 50 40.19 54.98 -14.76
C THR A 50 39.90 55.93 -13.61
N ASN A 51 38.65 55.93 -13.11
CA ASN A 51 38.28 56.61 -11.87
C ASN A 51 38.86 55.93 -10.61
N ARG A 52 39.43 54.72 -10.67
CA ARG A 52 40.00 54.06 -9.49
C ARG A 52 41.35 54.66 -9.12
N VAL A 53 41.44 55.13 -7.88
CA VAL A 53 42.63 55.76 -7.30
C VAL A 53 43.00 55.08 -5.99
N ARG A 54 44.25 55.25 -5.53
CA ARG A 54 44.73 54.73 -4.25
C ARG A 54 45.67 55.68 -3.53
N ASN A 55 45.65 55.63 -2.21
CA ASN A 55 46.69 56.12 -1.30
C ASN A 55 47.16 54.94 -0.44
N GLY A 56 48.39 54.49 -0.63
CA GLY A 56 48.92 53.27 -0.05
C GLY A 56 48.08 52.05 -0.42
N LYS A 57 47.43 51.45 0.59
CA LYS A 57 46.54 50.29 0.44
C LYS A 57 45.04 50.67 0.33
N HIS A 58 44.69 51.94 0.51
CA HIS A 58 43.31 52.40 0.46
C HIS A 58 42.93 52.78 -0.97
N GLU A 59 41.93 52.09 -1.52
CA GLU A 59 41.39 52.38 -2.86
C GLU A 59 40.11 53.21 -2.75
N ALA A 60 39.94 54.15 -3.68
CA ALA A 60 38.76 55.01 -3.79
C ALA A 60 38.41 55.24 -5.27
N SER A 61 37.32 55.97 -5.51
CA SER A 61 36.94 56.45 -6.85
C SER A 61 37.04 57.98 -6.89
N ASP A 62 37.74 58.50 -7.90
CA ASP A 62 37.89 59.93 -8.20
C ASP A 62 37.46 60.20 -9.65
N PRO A 63 36.14 60.31 -9.90
CA PRO A 63 35.61 60.67 -11.22
C PRO A 63 36.10 62.06 -11.68
N THR A 64 36.20 63.01 -10.74
CA THR A 64 36.63 64.39 -11.02
C THR A 64 38.05 64.46 -11.58
N GLY A 65 39.02 63.78 -10.97
CA GLY A 65 40.36 63.69 -11.55
C GLY A 65 40.42 62.80 -12.79
N GLY A 66 39.56 61.78 -12.90
CA GLY A 66 39.43 60.98 -14.12
C GLY A 66 39.09 61.84 -15.35
N GLN A 67 38.10 62.73 -15.22
CA GLN A 67 37.66 63.63 -16.30
C GLN A 67 38.74 64.64 -16.76
N MET A 68 39.81 64.84 -15.98
CA MET A 68 40.95 65.70 -16.37
C MET A 68 41.94 64.99 -17.30
N LEU A 69 41.79 63.69 -17.53
CA LEU A 69 42.72 62.87 -18.30
C LEU A 69 42.16 62.52 -19.68
N PRO A 70 43.00 62.53 -20.73
CA PRO A 70 42.58 62.09 -22.06
C PRO A 70 42.22 60.60 -22.04
N ASP A 71 41.21 60.23 -22.83
CA ASP A 71 40.74 58.85 -23.01
C ASP A 71 40.35 58.11 -21.71
N TYR A 72 39.94 58.85 -20.69
CA TYR A 72 39.42 58.30 -19.42
C TYR A 72 38.26 57.31 -19.62
N ILE A 73 38.23 56.27 -18.77
CA ILE A 73 37.09 55.34 -18.64
C ILE A 73 36.56 55.36 -17.21
N GLU A 74 35.26 55.59 -17.06
CA GLU A 74 34.58 55.41 -15.78
C GLU A 74 34.32 53.92 -15.51
N LEU A 75 34.91 53.38 -14.45
CA LEU A 75 34.53 52.05 -13.96
C LEU A 75 33.38 52.20 -12.97
N PRO A 76 32.35 51.33 -13.04
CA PRO A 76 31.29 51.33 -12.04
C PRO A 76 31.91 51.10 -10.67
N ALA A 77 31.50 51.90 -9.68
CA ALA A 77 31.98 51.75 -8.31
C ALA A 77 31.82 50.29 -7.89
N SER A 78 32.92 49.63 -7.52
CA SER A 78 32.84 48.35 -6.84
C SER A 78 32.13 48.61 -5.53
N ARG A 79 30.82 48.36 -5.50
CA ARG A 79 30.08 48.23 -4.25
C ARG A 79 30.65 46.99 -3.57
N SER A 80 31.77 47.17 -2.89
CA SER A 80 32.19 46.31 -1.78
C SER A 80 31.17 46.51 -0.68
N SER A 81 29.96 45.99 -0.88
CA SER A 81 29.05 45.75 0.22
C SER A 81 29.37 44.35 0.74
N ILE A 82 30.46 44.27 1.50
CA ILE A 82 30.55 43.30 2.58
C ILE A 82 29.51 43.75 3.62
N ARG A 83 28.24 43.45 3.33
CA ARG A 83 27.12 43.51 4.25
C ARG A 83 26.39 42.19 4.12
N THR A 84 26.80 41.26 4.98
CA THR A 84 25.90 40.41 5.78
C THR A 84 24.46 40.38 5.27
N THR A 85 24.16 39.42 4.40
CA THR A 85 22.77 39.04 4.09
C THR A 85 22.57 37.60 4.55
N TRP A 86 22.39 37.45 5.86
CA TRP A 86 22.08 36.18 6.54
C TRP A 86 20.60 35.75 6.41
N ILE A 87 19.84 36.26 5.44
CA ILE A 87 18.39 36.03 5.37
C ILE A 87 17.94 35.28 4.11
N THR A 88 18.71 35.25 3.02
CA THR A 88 18.33 34.47 1.82
C THR A 88 18.84 33.03 1.83
N THR A 89 19.80 32.68 2.69
CA THR A 89 20.29 31.30 2.84
C THR A 89 19.34 30.41 3.65
N GLY A 90 18.41 30.97 4.44
CA GLY A 90 17.50 30.19 5.28
C GLY A 90 16.42 29.44 4.49
N ALA A 91 15.79 30.12 3.52
CA ALA A 91 14.70 29.51 2.75
C ALA A 91 15.19 28.42 1.78
N VAL A 92 16.32 28.66 1.10
CA VAL A 92 16.90 27.69 0.16
C VAL A 92 17.48 26.48 0.91
N THR A 93 18.13 26.68 2.05
CA THR A 93 18.58 25.55 2.88
C THR A 93 17.41 24.77 3.47
N ALA A 94 16.34 25.42 3.92
CA ALA A 94 15.15 24.74 4.40
C ALA A 94 14.50 23.88 3.31
N ILE A 95 14.39 24.37 2.06
CA ILE A 95 13.84 23.59 0.94
C ILE A 95 14.74 22.41 0.59
N ILE A 96 16.07 22.60 0.54
CA ILE A 96 17.00 21.51 0.24
C ILE A 96 16.99 20.46 1.36
N VAL A 97 16.93 20.87 2.63
CA VAL A 97 16.84 19.94 3.77
C VAL A 97 15.50 19.20 3.74
N MET A 98 14.39 19.87 3.44
CA MET A 98 13.07 19.24 3.29
C MET A 98 13.03 18.25 2.12
N ALA A 99 13.61 18.62 0.97
CA ALA A 99 13.71 17.75 -0.20
C ALA A 99 14.64 16.56 0.06
N ALA A 100 15.78 16.78 0.72
CA ALA A 100 16.69 15.73 1.13
C ALA A 100 16.04 14.82 2.18
N ALA A 101 15.27 15.37 3.14
CA ALA A 101 14.53 14.59 4.14
C ALA A 101 13.39 13.79 3.51
N MET A 102 12.67 14.34 2.51
CA MET A 102 11.66 13.61 1.75
C MET A 102 12.28 12.51 0.89
N ALA A 103 13.35 12.81 0.15
CA ALA A 103 14.08 11.82 -0.64
C ALA A 103 14.68 10.72 0.25
N TRP A 104 15.24 11.10 1.40
CA TRP A 104 15.73 10.16 2.40
C TRP A 104 14.60 9.33 2.99
N GLY A 105 13.45 9.94 3.32
CA GLY A 105 12.26 9.24 3.82
C GLY A 105 11.74 8.21 2.81
N LEU A 106 11.66 8.56 1.52
CA LEU A 106 11.26 7.66 0.44
C LEU A 106 12.29 6.54 0.22
N LEU A 107 13.58 6.86 0.21
CA LEU A 107 14.66 5.87 0.10
C LEU A 107 14.68 4.92 1.30
N VAL A 108 14.44 5.41 2.51
CA VAL A 108 14.35 4.60 3.71
C VAL A 108 13.09 3.73 3.67
N ALA A 109 11.95 4.24 3.20
CA ALA A 109 10.73 3.45 3.05
C ALA A 109 10.89 2.32 2.02
N HIS A 110 11.55 2.57 0.89
CA HIS A 110 11.89 1.54 -0.11
C HIS A 110 12.93 0.53 0.38
N ARG A 111 13.79 0.91 1.34
CA ARG A 111 14.77 0.01 1.96
C ARG A 111 14.17 -0.84 3.08
N ARG A 112 12.98 -0.53 3.58
CA ARG A 112 12.31 -1.41 4.53
C ARG A 112 11.92 -2.68 3.76
N PRO A 113 12.37 -3.87 4.21
CA PRO A 113 11.85 -5.10 3.63
C PRO A 113 10.33 -5.08 3.76
N PRO A 114 9.60 -5.56 2.73
CA PRO A 114 8.16 -5.70 2.84
C PRO A 114 7.84 -6.49 4.11
N PRO A 115 6.76 -6.13 4.82
CA PRO A 115 6.40 -6.87 6.03
C PRO A 115 6.20 -8.34 5.66
N PRO A 116 6.50 -9.27 6.59
CA PRO A 116 6.36 -10.70 6.35
C PRO A 116 4.97 -11.02 5.79
N PRO A 117 4.82 -11.91 4.78
CA PRO A 117 3.54 -12.19 4.14
C PRO A 117 2.45 -12.61 5.15
N GLU A 118 2.83 -13.21 6.27
CA GLU A 118 1.96 -13.57 7.38
C GLU A 118 1.20 -12.37 7.96
N THR A 119 1.79 -11.18 7.96
CA THR A 119 1.13 -9.96 8.46
C THR A 119 -0.03 -9.53 7.57
N GLY A 120 0.15 -9.61 6.24
CA GLY A 120 -0.91 -9.34 5.26
C GLY A 120 -2.00 -10.39 5.32
N TYR A 121 -1.62 -11.66 5.45
CA TYR A 121 -2.56 -12.78 5.62
C TYR A 121 -3.44 -12.61 6.87
N LEU A 122 -2.85 -12.34 8.04
CA LEU A 122 -3.59 -12.15 9.28
C LEU A 122 -4.49 -10.91 9.23
N ALA A 123 -4.04 -9.82 8.59
CA ALA A 123 -4.88 -8.65 8.39
C ALA A 123 -6.11 -8.98 7.53
N ALA A 124 -5.92 -9.68 6.40
CA ALA A 124 -7.00 -10.09 5.52
C ALA A 124 -8.02 -11.02 6.21
N LEU A 125 -7.56 -11.95 7.05
CA LEU A 125 -8.45 -12.81 7.86
C LEU A 125 -9.28 -12.00 8.88
N ARG A 126 -8.69 -10.96 9.48
CA ARG A 126 -9.41 -10.10 10.43
C ARG A 126 -10.42 -9.20 9.71
N ASP A 127 -10.04 -8.62 8.58
CA ASP A 127 -10.90 -7.74 7.79
C ASP A 127 -12.14 -8.46 7.25
N THR A 128 -12.00 -9.74 6.92
CA THR A 128 -13.10 -10.61 6.47
C THR A 128 -13.85 -11.29 7.61
N GLY A 129 -13.41 -11.10 8.85
CA GLY A 129 -14.00 -11.73 10.04
C GLY A 129 -13.73 -13.24 10.18
N LEU A 130 -12.92 -13.82 9.31
CA LEU A 130 -12.59 -15.26 9.28
C LEU A 130 -11.60 -15.68 10.36
N MET A 131 -10.96 -14.72 11.04
CA MET A 131 -10.04 -15.01 12.14
C MET A 131 -10.72 -15.76 13.31
N ASN A 132 -12.05 -15.67 13.44
CA ASN A 132 -12.84 -16.40 14.43
C ASN A 132 -12.82 -17.94 14.25
N GLN A 133 -12.36 -18.44 13.10
CA GLN A 133 -12.21 -19.87 12.83
C GLN A 133 -10.93 -20.44 13.47
N PHE A 134 -10.02 -19.58 13.95
CA PHE A 134 -8.73 -19.97 14.48
C PHE A 134 -8.60 -19.58 15.96
N ASN A 135 -8.02 -20.47 16.75
CA ASN A 135 -7.80 -20.21 18.18
C ASN A 135 -6.67 -19.18 18.44
N SER A 136 -5.80 -18.93 17.45
CA SER A 136 -4.68 -18.00 17.56
C SER A 136 -4.11 -17.64 16.18
N ASP A 137 -3.37 -16.53 16.13
CA ASP A 137 -2.62 -16.09 14.94
C ASP A 137 -1.63 -17.15 14.44
N ALA A 138 -0.94 -17.83 15.37
CA ALA A 138 -0.01 -18.90 15.04
C ALA A 138 -0.72 -20.10 14.38
N ASN A 139 -1.92 -20.47 14.86
CA ASN A 139 -2.71 -21.54 14.27
C ASN A 139 -3.20 -21.15 12.87
N ALA A 140 -3.61 -19.91 12.67
CA ALA A 140 -4.04 -19.42 11.35
C ALA A 140 -2.88 -19.47 10.34
N ILE A 141 -1.67 -19.04 10.73
CA ILE A 141 -0.48 -19.09 9.88
C ILE A 141 -0.12 -20.54 9.55
N ALA A 142 -0.07 -21.42 10.57
CA ALA A 142 0.23 -22.83 10.39
C ALA A 142 -0.76 -23.52 9.43
N HIS A 143 -2.05 -23.21 9.58
CA HIS A 143 -3.10 -23.66 8.67
C HIS A 143 -2.85 -23.15 7.24
N GLY A 144 -2.55 -21.87 7.05
CA GLY A 144 -2.28 -21.30 5.74
C GLY A 144 -1.12 -21.98 5.00
N HIS A 145 -0.02 -22.27 5.70
CA HIS A 145 1.09 -23.05 5.13
C HIS A 145 0.71 -24.52 4.88
N GLN A 146 -0.15 -25.10 5.71
CA GLN A 146 -0.64 -26.47 5.49
C GLN A 146 -1.53 -26.57 4.24
N VAL A 147 -2.35 -25.54 3.95
CA VAL A 147 -3.13 -25.47 2.71
C VAL A 147 -2.22 -25.59 1.49
N CYS A 148 -1.18 -24.76 1.41
CA CYS A 148 -0.24 -24.80 0.28
C CYS A 148 0.46 -26.15 0.13
N ARG A 149 0.90 -26.76 1.24
CA ARG A 149 1.50 -28.11 1.21
C ARG A 149 0.54 -29.17 0.65
N ARG A 150 -0.72 -29.16 1.07
CA ARG A 150 -1.73 -30.10 0.53
C ARG A 150 -1.93 -29.93 -0.98
N LEU A 151 -1.93 -28.69 -1.48
CA LEU A 151 -2.05 -28.42 -2.91
C LEU A 151 -0.82 -28.89 -3.69
N GLU A 152 0.38 -28.73 -3.13
CA GLU A 152 1.62 -29.27 -3.69
C GLU A 152 1.62 -30.80 -3.73
N ASP A 153 1.00 -31.45 -2.74
CA ASP A 153 0.82 -32.91 -2.67
C ASP A 153 -0.26 -33.44 -3.63
N GLY A 154 -0.96 -32.56 -4.35
CA GLY A 154 -1.92 -32.92 -5.41
C GLY A 154 -3.38 -33.02 -4.96
N GLU A 155 -3.74 -32.49 -3.79
CA GLU A 155 -5.15 -32.35 -3.40
C GLU A 155 -5.91 -31.42 -4.36
N PRO A 156 -7.25 -31.56 -4.47
CA PRO A 156 -8.07 -30.67 -5.29
C PRO A 156 -7.84 -29.19 -4.91
N GLN A 157 -7.73 -28.32 -5.92
CA GLN A 157 -7.55 -26.87 -5.73
C GLN A 157 -8.86 -26.21 -5.30
N GLN A 158 -9.35 -26.57 -4.11
CA GLN A 158 -10.57 -26.03 -3.55
C GLN A 158 -10.48 -25.95 -2.02
N GLY A 159 -11.30 -25.11 -1.41
CA GLY A 159 -11.36 -25.01 0.04
C GLY A 159 -12.25 -23.88 0.53
N GLN A 160 -12.16 -23.61 1.83
CA GLN A 160 -12.94 -22.56 2.48
C GLN A 160 -12.46 -21.15 2.08
N PRO A 161 -13.26 -20.10 2.33
CA PRO A 161 -12.83 -18.72 2.08
C PRO A 161 -11.51 -18.34 2.74
N ALA A 162 -11.21 -18.88 3.93
CA ALA A 162 -9.94 -18.67 4.61
C ALA A 162 -8.75 -19.31 3.86
N ASP A 163 -8.98 -20.47 3.24
CA ASP A 163 -7.97 -21.17 2.44
C ASP A 163 -7.60 -20.37 1.20
N LYS A 164 -8.57 -19.69 0.58
CA LYS A 164 -8.32 -18.80 -0.56
C LYS A 164 -7.35 -17.66 -0.21
N ILE A 165 -7.53 -17.02 0.94
CA ILE A 165 -6.63 -15.96 1.41
C ILE A 165 -5.22 -16.53 1.65
N ALA A 166 -5.13 -17.74 2.21
CA ALA A 166 -3.85 -18.43 2.37
C ALA A 166 -3.17 -18.72 1.02
N VAL A 167 -3.92 -19.22 0.03
CA VAL A 167 -3.42 -19.50 -1.32
C VAL A 167 -2.93 -18.23 -2.00
N ASP A 168 -3.72 -17.16 -1.95
CA ASP A 168 -3.37 -15.86 -2.54
C ASP A 168 -2.09 -15.28 -1.93
N THR A 169 -1.81 -15.59 -0.66
CA THR A 169 -0.65 -15.04 0.07
C THR A 169 0.59 -15.93 -0.01
N PHE A 170 0.45 -17.23 0.22
CA PHE A 170 1.58 -18.15 0.43
C PHE A 170 1.91 -19.00 -0.80
N CYS A 171 0.94 -19.30 -1.67
CA CYS A 171 1.14 -20.11 -2.88
C CYS A 171 0.34 -19.57 -4.07
N PRO A 172 0.63 -18.33 -4.54
CA PRO A 172 -0.19 -17.61 -5.51
C PRO A 172 -0.29 -18.28 -6.89
N HIS A 173 0.56 -19.27 -7.19
CA HIS A 173 0.46 -20.04 -8.43
C HIS A 173 -0.79 -20.94 -8.48
N PHE A 174 -1.37 -21.31 -7.34
CA PHE A 174 -2.66 -21.99 -7.28
C PHE A 174 -3.86 -21.03 -7.25
N ALA A 175 -3.63 -19.73 -7.02
CA ALA A 175 -4.70 -18.76 -6.80
C ALA A 175 -5.72 -18.68 -7.94
N GLN A 176 -5.27 -18.79 -9.19
CA GLN A 176 -6.15 -18.65 -10.35
C GLN A 176 -7.11 -19.84 -10.51
N GLY A 177 -6.70 -21.04 -10.12
CA GLY A 177 -7.50 -22.27 -10.23
C GLY A 177 -8.25 -22.63 -8.95
N PHE A 178 -8.01 -21.91 -7.85
CA PHE A 178 -8.58 -22.25 -6.55
C PHE A 178 -10.08 -21.94 -6.47
N HIS A 179 -10.88 -22.98 -6.29
CA HIS A 179 -12.32 -22.90 -6.13
C HIS A 179 -12.71 -22.71 -4.66
N VAL A 180 -13.42 -21.63 -4.36
CA VAL A 180 -13.95 -21.41 -3.00
C VAL A 180 -15.26 -22.16 -2.88
N LEU A 181 -15.32 -23.09 -1.93
CA LEU A 181 -16.47 -23.95 -1.71
C LEU A 181 -17.68 -23.12 -1.25
N ASP A 182 -18.82 -23.36 -1.90
CA ASP A 182 -20.09 -22.71 -1.57
C ASP A 182 -20.72 -23.38 -0.34
N THR A 183 -21.22 -22.58 0.61
CA THR A 183 -21.96 -23.08 1.78
C THR A 183 -23.38 -22.56 1.74
N VAL A 184 -24.34 -23.49 1.67
CA VAL A 184 -25.76 -23.16 1.59
C VAL A 184 -26.53 -23.72 2.79
N LYS A 185 -27.54 -22.98 3.24
CA LYS A 185 -28.49 -23.47 4.23
C LYS A 185 -29.60 -24.23 3.51
N VAL A 186 -29.58 -25.55 3.65
CA VAL A 186 -30.57 -26.45 3.05
C VAL A 186 -31.79 -26.53 3.95
N SER A 187 -32.98 -26.38 3.37
CA SER A 187 -34.25 -26.62 4.05
C SER A 187 -34.82 -27.97 3.65
N GLY A 188 -35.43 -28.66 4.62
CA GLY A 188 -36.01 -29.98 4.43
C GLY A 188 -37.39 -30.11 5.03
N ILE A 189 -38.21 -30.96 4.41
CA ILE A 189 -39.52 -31.36 4.90
C ILE A 189 -39.54 -32.89 5.00
N PHE A 190 -39.86 -33.40 6.18
CA PHE A 190 -40.16 -34.80 6.44
C PHE A 190 -41.67 -34.94 6.63
N VAL A 191 -42.31 -35.75 5.79
CA VAL A 191 -43.75 -35.99 5.82
C VAL A 191 -43.98 -37.42 6.29
N LEU A 192 -44.68 -37.55 7.41
CA LEU A 192 -45.21 -38.81 7.89
C LEU A 192 -46.67 -38.92 7.44
N THR A 193 -47.02 -39.96 6.71
CA THR A 193 -48.41 -40.26 6.30
C THR A 193 -48.92 -41.50 7.01
N ASP A 194 -50.20 -41.48 7.37
CA ASP A 194 -50.93 -42.64 7.90
C ASP A 194 -52.21 -42.82 7.09
N SER A 195 -52.36 -43.98 6.49
CA SER A 195 -53.58 -44.41 5.82
C SER A 195 -54.11 -45.67 6.51
N LEU A 196 -55.45 -45.80 6.54
CA LEU A 196 -56.16 -47.01 6.98
C LEU A 196 -56.24 -47.27 8.50
N GLY A 197 -56.19 -46.23 9.33
CA GLY A 197 -56.48 -46.37 10.77
C GLY A 197 -55.39 -47.12 11.54
N ALA A 198 -54.13 -47.01 11.11
CA ALA A 198 -52.99 -47.62 11.80
C ALA A 198 -52.58 -46.85 13.08
N GLU A 199 -53.21 -45.70 13.35
CA GLU A 199 -52.92 -44.81 14.48
C GLU A 199 -51.41 -44.51 14.60
N GLY A 200 -50.75 -44.37 13.44
CA GLY A 200 -49.33 -44.08 13.30
C GLY A 200 -48.98 -42.62 13.56
N ILE A 201 -49.99 -41.75 13.69
CA ILE A 201 -49.83 -40.33 14.03
C ILE A 201 -50.69 -39.99 15.26
N ALA A 202 -50.06 -39.45 16.29
CA ALA A 202 -50.73 -38.82 17.43
C ALA A 202 -50.87 -37.32 17.16
N VAL A 203 -52.04 -36.75 17.47
CA VAL A 203 -52.34 -35.34 17.27
C VAL A 203 -52.70 -34.69 18.60
N ASP A 204 -52.05 -33.56 18.90
CA ASP A 204 -52.37 -32.69 20.03
C ASP A 204 -52.56 -31.26 19.51
N GLY A 205 -53.82 -30.81 19.45
CA GLY A 205 -54.20 -29.54 18.84
C GLY A 205 -53.82 -29.46 17.36
N SER A 206 -52.95 -28.51 17.02
CA SER A 206 -52.40 -28.35 15.66
C SER A 206 -51.03 -29.04 15.48
N SER A 207 -50.54 -29.72 16.51
CA SER A 207 -49.28 -30.44 16.50
C SER A 207 -49.50 -31.93 16.34
N CYS A 208 -48.52 -32.61 15.76
CA CYS A 208 -48.58 -34.04 15.56
C CYS A 208 -47.20 -34.66 15.74
N THR A 209 -47.19 -35.92 16.15
CA THR A 209 -45.97 -36.74 16.28
C THR A 209 -46.25 -38.13 15.75
N GLY A 210 -45.19 -38.87 15.43
CA GLY A 210 -45.32 -40.29 15.16
C GLY A 210 -45.80 -41.04 16.40
N ASN A 211 -46.60 -42.07 16.18
CA ASN A 211 -47.17 -42.94 17.20
C ASN A 211 -47.01 -44.40 16.78
N SER A 212 -47.18 -45.32 17.73
CA SER A 212 -47.11 -46.77 17.46
C SER A 212 -45.79 -47.14 16.76
N GLY A 213 -45.90 -47.63 15.51
CA GLY A 213 -44.77 -48.01 14.68
C GLY A 213 -43.90 -46.85 14.19
N TYR A 214 -44.24 -45.60 14.50
CA TYR A 214 -43.47 -44.38 14.19
C TYR A 214 -43.15 -43.53 15.43
N SER A 215 -43.25 -44.10 16.64
CA SER A 215 -43.04 -43.38 17.92
C SER A 215 -41.63 -42.78 18.12
N ASP A 216 -40.65 -43.15 17.28
CA ASP A 216 -39.32 -42.55 17.20
C ASP A 216 -39.27 -41.26 16.37
N ILE A 217 -40.38 -40.87 15.74
CA ILE A 217 -40.49 -39.67 14.91
C ILE A 217 -41.28 -38.60 15.66
N GLY A 218 -40.62 -37.49 15.94
CA GLY A 218 -41.22 -36.35 16.60
C GLY A 218 -40.34 -35.12 16.50
N PRO A 219 -40.71 -34.04 17.21
CA PRO A 219 -39.79 -32.96 17.51
C PRO A 219 -38.52 -33.55 18.12
N ASP A 220 -37.39 -32.94 17.79
CA ASP A 220 -36.07 -33.33 18.31
C ASP A 220 -35.53 -34.68 17.79
N THR A 221 -36.22 -35.38 16.89
CA THR A 221 -35.62 -36.51 16.17
C THR A 221 -34.42 -36.03 15.37
N ASP A 222 -33.28 -36.68 15.56
CA ASP A 222 -32.03 -36.32 14.88
C ASP A 222 -32.13 -36.44 13.36
N VAL A 223 -31.63 -35.43 12.68
CA VAL A 223 -31.35 -35.44 11.24
C VAL A 223 -29.84 -35.32 11.07
N THR A 224 -29.22 -36.37 10.58
CA THR A 224 -27.77 -36.42 10.37
C THR A 224 -27.46 -36.31 8.88
N VAL A 225 -26.43 -35.54 8.54
CA VAL A 225 -25.90 -35.46 7.17
C VAL A 225 -24.48 -35.98 7.17
N LYS A 226 -24.22 -36.96 6.31
CA LYS A 226 -22.89 -37.58 6.14
C LYS A 226 -22.37 -37.41 4.72
N ASN A 227 -21.07 -37.54 4.53
CA ASN A 227 -20.50 -37.70 3.19
C ASN A 227 -20.50 -39.18 2.75
N GLY A 228 -20.02 -39.43 1.52
CA GLY A 228 -19.88 -40.78 0.97
C GLY A 228 -18.91 -41.70 1.73
N LYS A 229 -18.03 -41.14 2.57
CA LYS A 229 -17.09 -41.88 3.44
C LYS A 229 -17.70 -42.25 4.79
N GLY A 230 -18.91 -41.74 5.09
CA GLY A 230 -19.60 -41.95 6.36
C GLY A 230 -19.24 -40.95 7.46
N GLU A 231 -18.47 -39.91 7.15
CA GLU A 231 -18.14 -38.84 8.09
C GLU A 231 -19.37 -37.96 8.29
N ILE A 232 -19.68 -37.62 9.54
CA ILE A 232 -20.78 -36.73 9.87
C ILE A 232 -20.35 -35.29 9.60
N LEU A 233 -21.02 -34.64 8.66
CA LEU A 233 -20.77 -33.25 8.28
C LEU A 233 -21.54 -32.30 9.19
N THR A 234 -22.79 -32.64 9.50
CA THR A 234 -23.64 -31.84 10.39
C THR A 234 -24.80 -32.68 10.94
N THR A 235 -25.33 -32.23 12.09
CA THR A 235 -26.53 -32.79 12.72
C THR A 235 -27.47 -31.64 13.07
N THR A 236 -28.75 -31.85 12.82
CA THR A 236 -29.85 -30.97 13.24
C THR A 236 -30.98 -31.84 13.78
N THR A 237 -32.12 -31.25 14.12
CA THR A 237 -33.29 -32.00 14.56
C THR A 237 -34.53 -31.63 13.77
N LEU A 238 -35.52 -32.52 13.77
CA LEU A 238 -36.86 -32.21 13.29
C LEU A 238 -37.48 -31.13 14.16
N GLY A 239 -38.06 -30.11 13.52
CA GLY A 239 -38.90 -29.13 14.19
C GLY A 239 -40.23 -29.73 14.67
N ARG A 240 -41.09 -28.87 15.21
CA ARG A 240 -42.44 -29.27 15.62
C ARG A 240 -43.24 -29.82 14.43
N GLY A 241 -43.86 -30.98 14.61
CA GLY A 241 -44.78 -31.56 13.62
C GLY A 241 -46.06 -30.73 13.50
N THR A 242 -46.52 -30.52 12.27
CA THR A 242 -47.75 -29.79 11.94
C THR A 242 -48.60 -30.59 10.96
N GLY A 243 -49.91 -30.64 11.21
CA GLY A 243 -50.82 -31.45 10.40
C GLY A 243 -51.92 -32.08 11.23
N GLY A 244 -52.30 -33.30 10.89
CA GLY A 244 -53.36 -34.05 11.55
C GLY A 244 -53.09 -35.55 11.51
N SER A 245 -54.13 -36.36 11.73
CA SER A 245 -53.98 -37.82 11.88
C SER A 245 -53.66 -38.56 10.59
N ALA A 246 -53.83 -37.93 9.41
CA ALA A 246 -53.49 -38.53 8.12
C ALA A 246 -52.10 -38.12 7.60
N GLU A 247 -51.63 -36.94 8.00
CA GLU A 247 -50.38 -36.39 7.52
C GLU A 247 -49.77 -35.47 8.58
N CYS A 248 -48.51 -35.72 8.92
CA CYS A 248 -47.73 -34.92 9.85
C CYS A 248 -46.43 -34.45 9.21
N ARG A 249 -46.23 -33.13 9.14
CA ARG A 249 -45.09 -32.49 8.47
C ARG A 249 -44.12 -31.92 9.49
N PHE A 250 -42.85 -32.26 9.36
CA PHE A 250 -41.74 -31.76 10.16
C PHE A 250 -40.78 -30.99 9.26
N THR A 251 -40.40 -29.78 9.67
CA THR A 251 -39.42 -28.97 8.95
C THR A 251 -38.08 -29.02 9.65
N PHE A 252 -36.99 -29.01 8.90
CA PHE A 252 -35.64 -28.92 9.43
C PHE A 252 -34.75 -28.13 8.47
N ALA A 253 -33.59 -27.68 8.96
CA ALA A 253 -32.59 -27.05 8.12
C ALA A 253 -31.19 -27.32 8.65
N PHE A 254 -30.22 -27.39 7.75
CA PHE A 254 -28.81 -27.60 8.09
C PHE A 254 -27.90 -26.87 7.08
N PRO A 255 -26.72 -26.40 7.50
CA PRO A 255 -25.71 -25.91 6.59
C PRO A 255 -25.03 -27.07 5.87
N VAL A 256 -24.74 -26.92 4.58
CA VAL A 256 -23.91 -27.86 3.82
C VAL A 256 -22.93 -27.09 2.96
N THR A 257 -21.69 -27.57 2.93
CA THR A 257 -20.63 -27.00 2.09
C THR A 257 -20.35 -27.95 0.94
N GLU A 258 -20.15 -27.40 -0.25
CA GLU A 258 -19.66 -28.10 -1.44
C GLU A 258 -18.34 -28.85 -1.13
N GLY A 259 -18.02 -29.85 -1.95
CA GLY A 259 -16.71 -30.52 -1.93
C GLY A 259 -16.78 -32.02 -1.66
N GLU A 260 -17.96 -32.55 -1.33
CA GLU A 260 -18.17 -33.98 -1.17
C GLU A 260 -18.81 -34.58 -2.44
N ASP A 261 -18.40 -35.81 -2.79
CA ASP A 261 -18.98 -36.55 -3.92
C ASP A 261 -20.47 -36.86 -3.71
N LEU A 262 -20.89 -37.01 -2.45
CA LEU A 262 -22.24 -37.38 -2.08
C LEU A 262 -22.58 -36.93 -0.66
N TYR A 263 -23.83 -36.50 -0.46
CA TYR A 263 -24.43 -36.19 0.82
C TYR A 263 -25.54 -37.19 1.16
N ILE A 264 -25.46 -37.78 2.34
CA ILE A 264 -26.41 -38.78 2.83
C ILE A 264 -27.17 -38.16 4.00
N VAL A 265 -28.46 -37.91 3.81
CA VAL A 265 -29.35 -37.36 4.84
C VAL A 265 -30.13 -38.50 5.48
N SER A 266 -30.07 -38.61 6.80
CA SER A 266 -30.74 -39.66 7.56
C SER A 266 -31.62 -39.01 8.63
N VAL A 267 -32.86 -39.47 8.76
CA VAL A 267 -33.81 -39.01 9.78
C VAL A 267 -34.04 -40.13 10.79
N GLY A 268 -33.53 -39.94 12.00
CA GLY A 268 -33.48 -40.96 13.05
C GLY A 268 -32.91 -42.27 12.52
N ARG A 269 -33.73 -43.33 12.57
CA ARG A 269 -33.39 -44.67 12.08
C ARG A 269 -34.19 -45.08 10.83
N ARG A 270 -34.86 -44.13 10.16
CA ARG A 270 -35.84 -44.39 9.10
C ARG A 270 -35.28 -44.40 7.67
N GLY A 271 -33.97 -44.56 7.55
CA GLY A 271 -33.28 -44.71 6.28
C GLY A 271 -32.33 -43.57 5.96
N GLU A 272 -31.66 -43.72 4.82
CA GLU A 272 -30.63 -42.83 4.33
C GLU A 272 -30.96 -42.38 2.90
N PHE A 273 -30.94 -41.08 2.65
CA PHE A 273 -31.31 -40.48 1.37
C PHE A 273 -30.09 -39.80 0.76
N ARG A 274 -29.77 -40.16 -0.48
CA ARG A 274 -28.54 -39.75 -1.18
C ARG A 274 -28.82 -38.55 -2.08
N TYR A 275 -28.03 -37.49 -1.93
CA TYR A 275 -28.13 -36.25 -2.69
C TYR A 275 -26.77 -35.77 -3.19
N SER A 276 -26.77 -35.11 -4.34
CA SER A 276 -25.67 -34.22 -4.76
C SER A 276 -25.82 -32.84 -4.11
N PHE A 277 -24.73 -32.06 -4.06
CA PHE A 277 -24.76 -30.68 -3.58
C PHE A 277 -25.79 -29.84 -4.35
N ASP A 278 -25.84 -29.98 -5.68
CA ASP A 278 -26.77 -29.26 -6.55
C ASP A 278 -28.24 -29.56 -6.24
N GLN A 279 -28.57 -30.82 -5.92
CA GLN A 279 -29.93 -31.18 -5.52
C GLN A 279 -30.31 -30.52 -4.20
N LEU A 280 -29.42 -30.56 -3.20
CA LEU A 280 -29.66 -29.92 -1.91
C LEU A 280 -29.83 -28.40 -2.05
N ARG A 281 -28.97 -27.76 -2.85
CA ARG A 281 -28.98 -26.32 -3.10
C ARG A 281 -30.26 -25.87 -3.83
N SER A 282 -30.69 -26.60 -4.85
CA SER A 282 -31.78 -26.16 -5.73
C SER A 282 -33.17 -26.64 -5.29
N ARG A 283 -33.28 -27.79 -4.65
CA ARG A 283 -34.57 -28.44 -4.33
C ARG A 283 -34.78 -28.69 -2.84
N GLY A 284 -33.72 -28.61 -2.03
CA GLY A 284 -33.78 -29.00 -0.63
C GLY A 284 -33.99 -30.50 -0.45
N VAL A 285 -34.56 -30.87 0.71
CA VAL A 285 -34.85 -32.26 1.07
C VAL A 285 -36.35 -32.46 1.20
N GLN A 286 -36.89 -33.49 0.55
CA GLN A 286 -38.27 -33.93 0.76
C GLN A 286 -38.29 -35.44 0.96
N VAL A 287 -38.71 -35.86 2.14
CA VAL A 287 -38.78 -37.27 2.53
C VAL A 287 -40.21 -37.58 2.92
N HIS A 288 -40.73 -38.69 2.38
CA HIS A 288 -42.05 -39.20 2.72
C HIS A 288 -41.88 -40.58 3.34
N LEU A 289 -42.48 -40.78 4.51
CA LEU A 289 -42.53 -42.05 5.22
C LEU A 289 -43.98 -42.33 5.57
N GLY A 290 -44.43 -43.57 5.37
CA GLY A 290 -45.80 -43.95 5.65
C GLY A 290 -46.30 -44.95 4.62
N THR A 291 -47.56 -45.34 4.78
CA THR A 291 -48.30 -46.20 3.87
C THR A 291 -49.46 -45.45 3.24
#